data_AF-A0A7S4WD32-F1
#
_entry.id   AF-A0A7S4WD32-F1
#
_cell.length_a   1.000
_cell.length_b   1.000
_cell.length_c   1.000
_cell.angle_alpha   90.00
_cell.angle_beta   90.00
_cell.angle_gamma   90.00
#
_symmetry.space_group_name_H-M   'P 1'
#
loop_
_entity.id
_entity.type
_entity.pdbx_description
1 polymer ?
#
loop_
_entity_poly.entity_id
_entity_poly.type
_entity_poly.pdbx_seq_one_letter_code
_entity_poly.pdbx_strand_id
1 'polypeptide(L)'
;GPLSEGEGTGDAAMQRQLPRSVAAFSALSEGLLSGLAEAASGVLPSGWQLTPFGSYAQGTCLPGSALDVALVSSGVEAASADLALAGNAALVEVLASALLSRLLAGDFAAGRECVRHEVALHLGDISTGRLDAILRRLLDVDPRTRAFVMLVKHWAQSRRLASPATGGSFRWTLLAVFVLQHEGVLPPLRDLGAAEGRAARDRGGGGGGAPSAPLPQAAAMDSPGTMLLRFADIILGHAARPPPRPRISLWTGSFMCDPADITACESHGVLAVACGKDVPDQEHLVQELRRLRDISRAAASVAGAPSEARTAAWQPPAPQDAEPPAAAAAAAAAAAAAAAALAAPAAAAAAAPPPAGPLGFMTPPRRSPAKALPPIREVLGPEATGWDAPAGRIPDFPLPHPGGESRWAAPAARTHAGLRWRIDENWIATCSREGNIIEAVQLDARLGAELGRAGWERRIARRMHQIRIGKATKEYCRWQEHFRRHGRQPGDPETPRAVLLNSKKQFETAYAAWRVGLHRAPPASA
;
A
#
# COMPACT_ATOMS: atom_id res chain seq x y z
N GLY A 1 -43.62 29.22 14.02
CA GLY A 1 -43.16 27.85 13.68
C GLY A 1 -41.66 27.91 13.52
N PRO A 2 -40.89 27.03 14.17
CA PRO A 2 -39.44 27.14 14.15
C PRO A 2 -38.89 26.79 12.77
N LEU A 3 -37.93 27.60 12.35
CA LEU A 3 -37.16 27.53 11.13
C LEU A 3 -36.32 26.25 11.13
N SER A 4 -36.47 25.42 10.10
CA SER A 4 -35.61 24.27 9.86
C SER A 4 -34.23 24.77 9.40
N GLU A 5 -33.22 24.54 10.24
CA GLU A 5 -31.81 24.73 9.89
C GLU A 5 -31.45 23.79 8.74
N GLY A 6 -31.02 24.37 7.62
CA GLY A 6 -30.60 23.64 6.44
C GLY A 6 -29.35 22.81 6.72
N GLU A 7 -29.43 21.51 6.41
CA GLU A 7 -28.32 20.58 6.47
C GLU A 7 -27.17 21.05 5.57
N GLY A 8 -26.04 21.40 6.20
CA GLY A 8 -24.82 21.80 5.53
C GLY A 8 -24.16 20.64 4.76
N THR A 9 -24.29 20.70 3.44
CA THR A 9 -23.37 20.28 2.35
C THR A 9 -22.19 19.35 2.68
N GLY A 10 -22.13 18.20 1.99
CA GLY A 10 -21.20 17.08 2.21
C GLY A 10 -19.68 17.33 2.15
N ASP A 11 -19.21 18.49 1.67
CA ASP A 11 -17.78 18.85 1.71
C ASP A 11 -17.28 19.10 3.15
N ALA A 12 -18.12 19.70 4.00
CA ALA A 12 -17.81 19.89 5.41
C ALA A 12 -17.82 18.55 6.18
N ALA A 13 -18.64 17.59 5.75
CA ALA A 13 -18.69 16.25 6.35
C ALA A 13 -17.43 15.44 6.03
N MET A 14 -16.95 15.47 4.78
CA MET A 14 -15.70 14.79 4.37
C MET A 14 -14.47 15.39 5.09
N GLN A 15 -14.39 16.72 5.20
CA GLN A 15 -13.32 17.39 5.95
C GLN A 15 -13.33 17.10 7.46
N ARG A 16 -14.48 16.74 8.04
CA ARG A 16 -14.58 16.35 9.47
C ARG A 16 -14.33 14.85 9.71
N GLN A 17 -14.64 13.99 8.75
CA GLN A 17 -14.46 12.54 8.88
C GLN A 17 -13.01 12.10 8.65
N LEU A 18 -12.31 12.69 7.68
CA LEU A 18 -10.91 12.31 7.38
C LEU A 18 -10.00 12.46 8.61
N PRO A 19 -9.97 13.62 9.32
CA PRO A 19 -9.11 13.82 10.48
C PRO A 19 -9.37 12.81 11.60
N ARG A 20 -10.64 12.47 11.86
CA ARG A 20 -11.02 11.49 12.90
C ARG A 20 -10.50 10.10 12.57
N SER A 21 -10.64 9.66 11.33
CA SER A 21 -10.15 8.34 10.90
C SER A 21 -8.63 8.25 10.93
N VAL A 22 -7.92 9.35 10.60
CA VAL A 22 -6.45 9.41 10.63
C VAL A 22 -5.91 9.41 12.06
N ALA A 23 -6.52 10.17 12.97
CA ALA A 23 -6.12 10.19 14.37
C ALA A 23 -6.33 8.82 15.02
N ALA A 24 -7.49 8.20 14.78
CA ALA A 24 -7.77 6.85 15.27
C ALA A 24 -6.80 5.80 14.69
N PHE A 25 -6.52 5.86 13.38
CA PHE A 25 -5.52 5.00 12.75
C PHE A 25 -4.14 5.19 13.37
N SER A 26 -3.73 6.44 13.59
CA SER A 26 -2.40 6.76 14.14
C SER A 26 -2.25 6.23 15.57
N ALA A 27 -3.25 6.44 16.43
CA ALA A 27 -3.24 5.92 17.80
C ALA A 27 -3.21 4.39 17.84
N LEU A 28 -3.98 3.73 16.96
CA LEU A 28 -3.95 2.27 16.83
C LEU A 28 -2.57 1.79 16.37
N SER A 29 -1.98 2.42 15.35
CA SER A 29 -0.66 2.07 14.86
C SER A 29 0.43 2.31 15.90
N GLU A 30 0.34 3.35 16.73
CA GLU A 30 1.25 3.58 17.86
C GLU A 30 1.16 2.46 18.90
N GLY A 31 -0.06 2.05 19.29
CA GLY A 31 -0.28 0.91 20.18
C GLY A 31 0.27 -0.39 19.60
N LEU A 32 0.03 -0.63 18.31
CA LEU A 32 0.59 -1.79 17.59
C LEU A 32 2.12 -1.75 17.58
N LEU A 33 2.74 -0.62 17.22
CA LEU A 33 4.20 -0.48 17.21
C LEU A 33 4.80 -0.70 18.60
N SER A 34 4.17 -0.17 19.65
CA SER A 34 4.61 -0.40 21.03
C SER A 34 4.56 -1.87 21.39
N GLY A 35 3.45 -2.56 21.11
CA GLY A 35 3.32 -4.00 21.36
C GLY A 35 4.28 -4.85 20.52
N LEU A 36 4.51 -4.47 19.26
CA LEU A 36 5.50 -5.09 18.39
C LEU A 36 6.91 -4.92 18.95
N ALA A 37 7.27 -3.71 19.41
CA ALA A 37 8.57 -3.41 19.99
C ALA A 37 8.83 -4.16 21.30
N GLU A 38 7.83 -4.23 22.18
CA GLU A 38 7.92 -5.02 23.41
C GLU A 38 8.12 -6.50 23.08
N ALA A 39 7.34 -7.06 22.17
CA ALA A 39 7.48 -8.46 21.79
C ALA A 39 8.79 -8.77 21.08
N ALA A 40 9.26 -7.85 20.22
CA ALA A 40 10.54 -7.95 19.56
C ALA A 40 11.72 -7.92 20.55
N SER A 41 11.64 -7.12 21.62
CA SER A 41 12.71 -6.98 22.62
C SER A 41 13.06 -8.29 23.34
N GLY A 42 12.10 -9.22 23.46
CA GLY A 42 12.31 -10.52 24.11
C GLY A 42 12.81 -11.62 23.17
N VAL A 43 12.82 -11.38 21.85
CA VAL A 43 13.12 -12.39 20.82
C VAL A 43 14.32 -12.00 19.98
N LEU A 44 14.49 -10.70 19.70
CA LEU A 44 15.53 -10.20 18.82
C LEU A 44 16.89 -10.14 19.52
N PRO A 45 17.99 -10.45 18.81
CA PRO A 45 19.33 -10.18 19.31
C PRO A 45 19.54 -8.69 19.59
N SER A 46 20.47 -8.39 20.50
CA SER A 46 20.93 -7.02 20.75
C SER A 46 21.36 -6.33 19.45
N GLY A 47 20.93 -5.08 19.25
CA GLY A 47 21.23 -4.28 18.06
C GLY A 47 20.22 -4.42 16.93
N TRP A 48 19.14 -5.18 17.11
CA TRP A 48 17.99 -5.13 16.18
C TRP A 48 16.91 -4.19 16.72
N GLN A 49 16.29 -3.44 15.81
CA GLN A 49 15.21 -2.50 16.12
C GLN A 49 14.09 -2.61 15.10
N LEU A 50 12.85 -2.37 15.53
CA LEU A 50 11.74 -2.15 14.62
C LEU A 50 11.73 -0.68 14.19
N THR A 51 11.71 -0.46 12.88
CA THR A 51 11.67 0.87 12.27
C THR A 51 10.41 0.98 11.41
N PRO A 52 9.41 1.79 11.79
CA PRO A 52 8.28 2.05 10.92
C PRO A 52 8.73 2.84 9.69
N PHE A 53 8.14 2.55 8.54
CA PHE A 53 8.43 3.25 7.29
C PHE A 53 7.16 3.46 6.46
N GLY A 54 7.31 4.01 5.25
CA GLY A 54 6.18 4.22 4.34
C GLY A 54 5.17 5.25 4.84
N SER A 55 3.89 5.02 4.55
CA SER A 55 2.85 6.06 4.71
C SER A 55 2.58 6.48 6.16
N TYR A 56 2.74 5.56 7.10
CA TYR A 56 2.63 5.86 8.53
C TYR A 56 3.77 6.77 9.00
N ALA A 57 5.03 6.41 8.69
CA ALA A 57 6.19 7.22 9.04
C ALA A 57 6.11 8.64 8.45
N GLN A 58 5.65 8.76 7.20
CA GLN A 58 5.42 10.04 6.52
C GLN A 58 4.29 10.89 7.14
N GLY A 59 3.37 10.30 7.92
CA GLY A 59 2.15 10.96 8.38
C GLY A 59 1.12 11.17 7.27
N THR A 60 1.08 10.29 6.27
CA THR A 60 0.17 10.39 5.10
C THR A 60 -0.66 9.13 4.88
N CYS A 61 -0.79 8.28 5.90
CA CYS A 61 -1.57 7.04 5.86
C CYS A 61 -3.05 7.32 5.53
N LEU A 62 -3.61 6.52 4.63
CA LEU A 62 -5.05 6.53 4.35
C LEU A 62 -5.74 5.44 5.17
N PRO A 63 -7.03 5.59 5.55
CA PRO A 63 -7.77 4.52 6.20
C PRO A 63 -7.66 3.20 5.44
N GLY A 64 -7.31 2.12 6.16
CA GLY A 64 -7.08 0.80 5.58
C GLY A 64 -5.70 0.60 4.93
N SER A 65 -4.76 1.56 5.06
CA SER A 65 -3.37 1.34 4.66
C SER A 65 -2.70 0.33 5.59
N ALA A 66 -1.78 -0.46 5.05
CA ALA A 66 -0.91 -1.31 5.86
C ALA A 66 0.05 -0.45 6.70
N LEU A 67 0.37 -0.93 7.90
CA LEU A 67 1.47 -0.44 8.73
C LEU A 67 2.76 -1.15 8.30
N ASP A 68 3.61 -0.43 7.58
CA ASP A 68 4.89 -0.95 7.11
C ASP A 68 5.95 -0.81 8.21
N VAL A 69 6.52 -1.94 8.64
CA VAL A 69 7.55 -2.00 9.71
C VAL A 69 8.72 -2.85 9.24
N ALA A 70 9.93 -2.34 9.42
CA ALA A 70 11.15 -3.08 9.10
C ALA A 70 11.90 -3.48 10.36
N LEU A 71 12.44 -4.70 10.37
CA LEU A 71 13.48 -5.13 11.29
C LEU A 71 14.82 -4.66 10.75
N VAL A 72 15.47 -3.76 11.48
CA VAL A 72 16.75 -3.15 11.10
C VAL A 72 17.81 -3.56 12.12
N SER A 73 18.95 -4.07 11.64
CA SER A 73 20.10 -4.35 12.48
C SER A 73 21.08 -3.17 12.47
N SER A 74 21.26 -2.52 13.60
CA SER A 74 22.35 -1.58 13.84
C SER A 74 23.60 -2.33 14.30
N GLY A 75 24.67 -2.31 13.50
CA GLY A 75 26.00 -2.76 13.95
C GLY A 75 26.56 -4.02 13.29
N VAL A 76 25.81 -4.67 12.40
CA VAL A 76 26.39 -5.72 11.53
C VAL A 76 26.76 -5.07 10.21
N GLU A 77 28.06 -4.91 9.94
CA GLU A 77 28.53 -4.50 8.60
C GLU A 77 27.90 -5.44 7.57
N ALA A 78 27.32 -4.85 6.52
CA ALA A 78 26.47 -5.52 5.52
C ALA A 78 27.06 -6.80 4.88
N ALA A 79 28.36 -7.05 5.05
CA ALA A 79 29.08 -8.22 4.56
C ALA A 79 28.58 -9.56 5.13
N SER A 80 27.79 -9.60 6.23
CA SER A 80 27.19 -10.85 6.73
C SER A 80 25.69 -11.01 6.46
N ALA A 81 25.07 -10.11 5.68
CA ALA A 81 23.63 -10.09 5.46
C ALA A 81 23.08 -11.37 4.78
N ASP A 82 23.87 -12.01 3.91
CA ASP A 82 23.45 -13.23 3.20
C ASP A 82 23.39 -14.47 4.10
N LEU A 83 24.32 -14.60 5.06
CA LEU A 83 24.30 -15.66 6.08
C LEU A 83 23.22 -15.41 7.14
N ALA A 84 22.90 -14.14 7.40
CA ALA A 84 21.77 -13.78 8.25
C ALA A 84 20.42 -14.10 7.59
N LEU A 85 20.27 -14.00 6.26
CA LEU A 85 18.98 -14.13 5.58
C LEU A 85 18.27 -15.47 5.82
N ALA A 86 19.00 -16.58 5.92
CA ALA A 86 18.43 -17.91 6.20
C ALA A 86 17.98 -18.04 7.67
N GLY A 87 18.73 -17.48 8.61
CA GLY A 87 18.30 -17.34 10.01
C GLY A 87 17.16 -16.34 10.17
N ASN A 88 17.12 -15.30 9.32
CA ASN A 88 16.14 -14.23 9.39
C ASN A 88 14.75 -14.68 8.93
N ALA A 89 14.63 -15.64 8.02
CA ALA A 89 13.32 -16.21 7.67
C ALA A 89 12.69 -16.91 8.88
N ALA A 90 13.47 -17.70 9.62
CA ALA A 90 13.03 -18.32 10.87
C ALA A 90 12.76 -17.26 11.95
N LEU A 91 13.59 -16.22 12.05
CA LEU A 91 13.37 -15.10 12.98
C LEU A 91 12.08 -14.34 12.66
N VAL A 92 11.80 -14.07 11.39
CA VAL A 92 10.56 -13.44 10.91
C VAL A 92 9.37 -14.34 11.16
N GLU A 93 9.49 -15.66 11.00
CA GLU A 93 8.40 -16.60 11.29
C GLU A 93 8.15 -16.75 12.80
N VAL A 94 9.22 -16.80 13.62
CA VAL A 94 9.13 -16.80 15.09
C VAL A 94 8.53 -15.49 15.57
N LEU A 95 8.96 -14.35 15.04
CA LEU A 95 8.34 -13.06 15.32
C LEU A 95 6.91 -13.03 14.85
N ALA A 96 6.60 -13.39 13.61
CA ALA A 96 5.22 -13.41 13.12
C ALA A 96 4.34 -14.29 14.00
N SER A 97 4.83 -15.45 14.47
CA SER A 97 4.10 -16.34 15.37
C SER A 97 3.94 -15.77 16.80
N ALA A 98 5.01 -15.24 17.39
CA ALA A 98 5.00 -14.61 18.71
C ALA A 98 4.18 -13.32 18.73
N LEU A 99 4.20 -12.56 17.63
CA LEU A 99 3.43 -11.34 17.41
C LEU A 99 1.98 -11.65 17.13
N LEU A 100 1.67 -12.63 16.28
CA LEU A 100 0.30 -13.05 16.01
C LEU A 100 -0.36 -13.60 17.28
N SER A 101 0.35 -14.41 18.06
CA SER A 101 -0.18 -14.90 19.35
C SER A 101 -0.42 -13.76 20.35
N ARG A 102 0.48 -12.78 20.47
CA ARG A 102 0.29 -11.62 21.37
C ARG A 102 -0.74 -10.61 20.87
N LEU A 103 -0.80 -10.35 19.57
CA LEU A 103 -1.83 -9.52 18.95
C LEU A 103 -3.21 -10.17 19.01
N LEU A 104 -3.30 -11.51 19.00
CA LEU A 104 -4.57 -12.21 19.23
C LEU A 104 -4.93 -12.32 20.72
N ALA A 105 -3.95 -12.28 21.63
CA ALA A 105 -4.14 -12.33 23.07
C ALA A 105 -4.39 -10.95 23.70
N GLY A 106 -3.94 -9.87 23.06
CA GLY A 106 -4.32 -8.51 23.41
C GLY A 106 -5.82 -8.34 23.22
N ASP A 107 -6.49 -7.80 24.23
CA ASP A 107 -7.94 -7.63 24.26
C ASP A 107 -8.38 -6.53 23.29
N PHE A 108 -8.38 -6.84 21.98
CA PHE A 108 -9.00 -6.02 20.94
C PHE A 108 -10.53 -6.18 20.93
N ALA A 109 -11.13 -6.81 21.95
CA ALA A 109 -12.57 -7.07 22.02
C ALA A 109 -13.39 -5.84 22.44
N ALA A 110 -12.74 -4.71 22.74
CA ALA A 110 -13.40 -3.45 23.07
C ALA A 110 -13.93 -2.71 21.82
N GLY A 111 -14.87 -3.32 21.10
CA GLY A 111 -15.66 -2.63 20.06
C GLY A 111 -15.95 -3.48 18.84
N ARG A 112 -17.24 -3.67 18.53
CA ARG A 112 -17.71 -4.35 17.32
C ARG A 112 -17.15 -3.61 16.08
N GLU A 113 -16.65 -4.39 15.11
CA GLU A 113 -15.91 -3.95 13.91
C GLU A 113 -14.49 -3.43 14.15
N CYS A 114 -13.61 -4.26 14.73
CA CYS A 114 -12.17 -4.01 14.66
C CYS A 114 -11.73 -4.06 13.19
N VAL A 115 -11.50 -2.89 12.59
CA VAL A 115 -10.92 -2.77 11.25
C VAL A 115 -9.63 -3.58 11.25
N ARG A 116 -9.57 -4.63 10.43
CA ARG A 116 -8.34 -5.44 10.29
C ARG A 116 -7.22 -4.52 9.84
N HIS A 117 -6.28 -4.25 10.75
CA HIS A 117 -5.09 -3.48 10.45
C HIS A 117 -4.03 -4.43 9.91
N GLU A 118 -3.64 -4.27 8.65
CA GLU A 118 -2.59 -5.08 8.06
C GLU A 118 -1.23 -4.53 8.52
N VAL A 119 -0.36 -5.40 9.04
CA VAL A 119 1.03 -5.06 9.38
C VAL A 119 1.93 -5.78 8.38
N ALA A 120 2.69 -5.01 7.61
CA ALA A 120 3.69 -5.56 6.69
C ALA A 120 5.07 -5.53 7.36
N LEU A 121 5.62 -6.72 7.64
CA LEU A 121 6.94 -6.87 8.25
C LEU A 121 8.01 -7.11 7.18
N HIS A 122 9.04 -6.28 7.20
CA HIS A 122 10.14 -6.30 6.25
C HIS A 122 11.49 -6.47 6.97
N LEU A 123 12.50 -6.94 6.24
CA LEU A 123 13.89 -6.79 6.66
C LEU A 123 14.45 -5.53 6.01
N GLY A 124 15.03 -4.65 6.81
CA GLY A 124 15.61 -3.39 6.38
C GLY A 124 17.07 -3.25 6.75
N ASP A 125 17.72 -2.26 6.16
CA ASP A 125 19.04 -1.78 6.56
C ASP A 125 18.95 -0.48 7.37
N ILE A 126 20.10 0.08 7.76
CA ILE A 126 20.19 1.33 8.53
C ILE A 126 19.60 2.55 7.79
N SER A 127 19.34 2.44 6.49
CA SER A 127 18.72 3.50 5.67
C SER A 127 17.20 3.39 5.58
N THR A 128 16.63 2.24 6.01
CA THR A 128 15.19 2.01 5.96
C THR A 128 14.45 3.03 6.84
N GLY A 129 13.40 3.64 6.29
CA GLY A 129 12.64 4.71 6.95
C GLY A 129 13.31 6.09 6.93
N ARG A 130 14.60 6.24 6.54
CA ARG A 130 15.26 7.57 6.51
C ARG A 130 14.59 8.53 5.54
N LEU A 131 14.24 8.04 4.35
CA LEU A 131 13.52 8.85 3.38
C LEU A 131 12.14 9.27 3.89
N ASP A 132 11.42 8.38 4.56
CA ASP A 132 10.11 8.69 5.13
C ASP A 132 10.19 9.72 6.25
N ALA A 133 11.25 9.67 7.07
CA ALA A 133 11.54 10.68 8.08
C ALA A 133 11.86 12.04 7.44
N ILE A 134 12.63 12.07 6.34
CA ILE A 134 12.90 13.29 5.56
C ILE A 134 11.59 13.85 4.98
N LEU A 135 10.75 13.01 4.40
CA LEU A 135 9.45 13.42 3.86
C LEU A 135 8.52 13.92 4.96
N ARG A 136 8.49 13.29 6.14
CA ARG A 136 7.70 13.74 7.28
C ARG A 136 8.11 15.16 7.70
N ARG A 137 9.41 15.37 7.88
CA ARG A 137 10.00 16.68 8.23
C ARG A 137 9.67 17.75 7.19
N LEU A 138 9.78 17.40 5.92
CA LEU A 138 9.40 18.29 4.83
C LEU A 138 7.90 18.65 4.88
N LEU A 139 7.03 17.68 5.10
CA LEU A 139 5.57 17.90 5.22
C LEU A 139 5.19 18.64 6.51
N ASP A 140 6.04 18.65 7.54
CA ASP A 140 5.81 19.44 8.76
C ASP A 140 6.12 20.94 8.57
N VAL A 141 6.70 21.35 7.42
CA VAL A 141 6.96 22.76 7.11
C VAL A 141 5.67 23.56 6.95
N ASP A 142 4.63 22.97 6.35
CA ASP A 142 3.33 23.61 6.16
C ASP A 142 2.20 22.61 6.48
N PRO A 143 1.27 22.94 7.41
CA PRO A 143 0.25 22.02 7.91
C PRO A 143 -0.74 21.55 6.83
N ARG A 144 -0.88 22.27 5.71
CA ARG A 144 -1.77 21.93 4.60
C ARG A 144 -1.24 20.75 3.77
N THR A 145 0.07 20.54 3.80
CA THR A 145 0.77 19.64 2.86
C THR A 145 0.41 18.17 3.06
N ARG A 146 0.29 17.71 4.32
CA ARG A 146 -0.15 16.33 4.61
C ARG A 146 -1.54 16.04 4.06
N ALA A 147 -2.50 16.94 4.32
CA ALA A 147 -3.87 16.80 3.84
C ALA A 147 -3.90 16.77 2.31
N PHE A 148 -3.13 17.64 1.64
CA PHE A 148 -3.01 17.62 0.19
C PHE A 148 -2.42 16.32 -0.36
N VAL A 149 -1.32 15.82 0.22
CA VAL A 149 -0.72 14.54 -0.19
C VAL A 149 -1.73 13.40 -0.04
N MET A 150 -2.49 13.38 1.05
CA MET A 150 -3.55 12.40 1.26
C MET A 150 -4.66 12.48 0.21
N LEU A 151 -5.10 13.69 -0.16
CA LEU A 151 -6.09 13.89 -1.24
C LEU A 151 -5.58 13.34 -2.57
N VAL A 152 -4.33 13.64 -2.94
CA VAL A 152 -3.71 13.12 -4.17
C VAL A 152 -3.63 11.59 -4.14
N LYS A 153 -3.20 10.99 -3.02
CA LYS A 153 -3.15 9.53 -2.86
C LYS A 153 -4.53 8.89 -2.97
N HIS A 154 -5.54 9.46 -2.30
CA HIS A 154 -6.90 8.96 -2.32
C HIS A 154 -7.51 9.03 -3.73
N TRP A 155 -7.32 10.15 -4.43
CA TRP A 155 -7.71 10.29 -5.84
C TRP A 155 -7.02 9.24 -6.72
N ALA A 156 -5.70 9.09 -6.60
CA ALA A 156 -4.96 8.11 -7.41
C ALA A 156 -5.41 6.67 -7.14
N GLN A 157 -5.73 6.32 -5.89
CA GLN A 157 -6.27 5.00 -5.53
C GLN A 157 -7.68 4.78 -6.07
N SER A 158 -8.59 5.76 -5.93
CA SER A 158 -9.98 5.64 -6.40
C SER A 158 -10.07 5.52 -7.92
N ARG A 159 -9.10 6.11 -8.65
CA ARG A 159 -8.95 5.97 -10.10
C ARG A 159 -8.10 4.78 -10.53
N ARG A 160 -7.65 3.93 -9.59
CA ARG A 160 -6.80 2.75 -9.83
C ARG A 160 -5.45 3.07 -10.50
N LEU A 161 -4.99 4.32 -10.38
CA LEU A 161 -3.67 4.76 -10.84
C LEU A 161 -2.58 4.36 -9.84
N ALA A 162 -2.93 4.30 -8.55
CA ALA A 162 -2.09 3.78 -7.47
C ALA A 162 -2.49 2.33 -7.14
N SER A 163 -1.67 1.36 -7.54
CA SER A 163 -1.83 -0.06 -7.23
C SER A 163 -0.46 -0.68 -6.94
N PRO A 164 -0.37 -1.83 -6.26
CA PRO A 164 0.90 -2.54 -6.09
C PRO A 164 1.61 -2.79 -7.43
N ALA A 165 0.85 -3.05 -8.51
CA ALA A 165 1.40 -3.26 -9.85
C ALA A 165 1.97 -1.98 -10.48
N THR A 166 1.51 -0.80 -10.09
CA THR A 166 1.96 0.50 -10.61
C THR A 166 2.93 1.23 -9.67
N GLY A 167 3.47 0.53 -8.65
CA GLY A 167 4.42 1.09 -7.68
C GLY A 167 3.78 1.73 -6.45
N GLY A 168 2.51 1.47 -6.19
CA GLY A 168 1.79 1.88 -4.99
C GLY A 168 1.48 3.37 -4.91
N SER A 169 1.12 3.83 -3.71
CA SER A 169 0.79 5.23 -3.42
C SER A 169 2.03 6.11 -3.22
N PHE A 170 3.22 5.52 -3.05
CA PHE A 170 4.46 6.24 -2.77
C PHE A 170 4.86 7.20 -3.91
N ARG A 171 4.74 6.77 -5.16
CA ARG A 171 5.01 7.64 -6.33
C ARG A 171 4.15 8.90 -6.33
N TRP A 172 2.89 8.77 -5.89
CA TRP A 172 1.95 9.88 -5.79
C TRP A 172 2.29 10.83 -4.65
N THR A 173 2.81 10.32 -3.52
CA THR A 173 3.42 11.15 -2.48
C THR A 173 4.53 12.02 -3.05
N LEU A 174 5.46 11.42 -3.80
CA LEU A 174 6.60 12.16 -4.36
C LEU A 174 6.17 13.21 -5.39
N LEU A 175 5.20 12.89 -6.26
CA LEU A 175 4.66 13.87 -7.22
C LEU A 175 3.95 15.03 -6.52
N ALA A 176 3.17 14.75 -5.46
CA ALA A 176 2.53 15.79 -4.67
C ALA A 176 3.55 16.69 -3.98
N VAL A 177 4.59 16.11 -3.37
CA VAL A 177 5.70 16.85 -2.75
C VAL A 177 6.43 17.71 -3.79
N PHE A 178 6.72 17.17 -4.98
CA PHE A 178 7.34 17.93 -6.05
C PHE A 178 6.50 19.16 -6.44
N VAL A 179 5.19 18.98 -6.64
CA VAL A 179 4.29 20.09 -6.99
C VAL A 179 4.32 21.19 -5.92
N LEU A 180 4.30 20.80 -4.64
CA LEU A 180 4.41 21.76 -3.54
C LEU A 180 5.76 22.48 -3.54
N GLN A 181 6.85 21.81 -3.91
CA GLN A 181 8.16 22.45 -4.04
C GLN A 181 8.22 23.40 -5.23
N HIS A 182 7.63 22.98 -6.36
CA HIS A 182 7.60 23.78 -7.59
C HIS A 182 6.80 25.07 -7.41
N GLU A 183 5.73 25.03 -6.62
CA GLU A 183 4.91 26.19 -6.26
C GLU A 183 5.46 26.98 -5.05
N GLY A 184 6.63 26.62 -4.53
CA GLY A 184 7.27 27.32 -3.41
C GLY A 184 6.55 27.16 -2.05
N VAL A 185 5.61 26.22 -1.92
CA VAL A 185 4.95 25.86 -0.66
C VAL A 185 5.88 25.04 0.24
N LEU A 186 6.66 24.16 -0.37
CA LEU A 186 7.70 23.38 0.32
C LEU A 186 9.09 23.80 -0.17
N PRO A 187 10.12 23.79 0.70
CA PRO A 187 11.49 23.97 0.26
C PRO A 187 11.96 22.75 -0.56
N PRO A 188 12.87 22.93 -1.54
CA PRO A 188 13.64 21.82 -2.09
C PRO A 188 14.36 21.03 -0.98
N LEU A 189 14.61 19.72 -1.18
CA LEU A 189 15.24 18.90 -0.13
C LEU A 189 16.62 19.42 0.28
N ARG A 190 17.39 20.00 -0.65
CA ARG A 190 18.69 20.61 -0.36
C ARG A 190 18.61 21.79 0.62
N ASP A 191 17.45 22.43 0.69
CA ASP A 191 17.20 23.63 1.47
C ASP A 191 16.41 23.33 2.76
N LEU A 192 16.08 22.05 3.02
CA LEU A 192 15.23 21.63 4.14
C LEU A 192 15.82 22.03 5.51
N GLY A 193 17.12 21.83 5.73
CA GLY A 193 17.77 22.18 7.00
C GLY A 193 17.70 23.69 7.30
N ALA A 194 17.81 24.53 6.28
CA ALA A 194 17.67 25.99 6.44
C ALA A 194 16.22 26.40 6.72
N ALA A 195 15.24 25.72 6.12
CA ALA A 195 13.83 26.00 6.33
C ALA A 195 13.35 25.62 7.75
N GLU A 196 13.79 24.47 8.26
CA GLU A 196 13.47 24.04 9.62
C GLU A 196 14.04 24.97 10.68
N GLY A 197 15.27 25.46 10.46
CA GLY A 197 15.90 26.43 11.35
C GLY A 197 15.09 27.74 11.47
N ARG A 198 14.38 28.15 10.41
CA ARG A 198 13.45 29.30 10.45
C ARG A 198 12.17 28.95 11.22
N ALA A 199 11.54 27.82 10.89
CA ALA A 199 10.30 27.38 11.54
C ALA A 199 10.46 27.10 13.05
N ALA A 200 11.65 26.66 13.49
CA ALA A 200 11.96 26.48 14.90
C ALA A 200 12.10 27.82 15.65
N ARG A 201 12.71 28.83 15.02
CA ARG A 201 12.82 30.19 15.60
C ARG A 201 11.47 30.87 15.74
N ASP A 202 10.60 30.71 14.74
CA ASP A 202 9.25 31.26 14.76
C ASP A 202 8.38 30.62 15.86
N ARG A 203 8.63 29.35 16.23
CA ARG A 203 7.94 28.65 17.33
C ARG A 203 8.53 28.94 18.73
N GLY A 204 9.84 29.12 18.83
CA GLY A 204 10.55 29.27 20.10
C GLY A 204 10.65 30.72 20.62
N GLY A 205 10.23 31.70 19.83
CA GLY A 205 10.45 33.11 20.13
C GLY A 205 9.39 33.75 21.02
N GLY A 206 9.62 33.74 22.33
CA GLY A 206 8.97 34.67 23.27
C GLY A 206 9.40 36.15 23.11
N GLY A 207 10.19 36.46 22.08
CA GLY A 207 10.50 37.83 21.66
C GLY A 207 9.62 38.18 20.47
N GLY A 208 8.79 39.23 20.60
CA GLY A 208 7.71 39.61 19.67
C GLY A 208 8.14 40.07 18.26
N GLY A 209 9.04 39.35 17.60
CA GLY A 209 9.28 39.47 16.17
C GLY A 209 8.09 38.90 15.41
N ALA A 210 7.51 39.69 14.52
CA ALA A 210 6.40 39.25 13.67
C ALA A 210 6.80 37.99 12.88
N PRO A 211 5.90 36.99 12.73
CA PRO A 211 6.19 35.79 11.97
C PRO A 211 6.63 36.16 10.56
N SER A 212 7.69 35.50 10.09
CA SER A 212 8.22 35.65 8.74
C SER A 212 7.06 35.51 7.73
N ALA A 213 6.80 36.55 6.93
CA ALA A 213 5.71 36.50 5.96
C ALA A 213 5.91 35.28 5.03
N PRO A 214 4.86 34.50 4.74
CA PRO A 214 4.97 33.37 3.82
C PRO A 214 5.48 33.86 2.46
N LEU A 215 6.25 33.00 1.78
CA LEU A 215 6.68 33.30 0.41
C LEU A 215 5.45 33.68 -0.43
N PRO A 216 5.50 34.74 -1.26
CA PRO A 216 4.32 35.23 -1.99
C PRO A 216 3.60 34.15 -2.81
N GLN A 217 4.34 33.14 -3.29
CA GLN A 217 3.79 32.01 -4.05
C GLN A 217 2.99 31.04 -3.18
N ALA A 218 3.38 30.85 -1.91
CA ALA A 218 2.68 29.96 -0.98
C ALA A 218 1.27 30.47 -0.62
N ALA A 219 1.03 31.79 -0.72
CA ALA A 219 -0.28 32.41 -0.54
C ALA A 219 -1.23 32.18 -1.74
N ALA A 220 -0.73 31.76 -2.90
CA ALA A 220 -1.60 31.41 -4.03
C ALA A 220 -2.25 30.02 -3.85
N MET A 221 -1.76 29.20 -2.91
CA MET A 221 -2.14 27.81 -2.68
C MET A 221 -3.02 27.65 -1.41
N ASP A 222 -3.92 28.61 -1.19
CA ASP A 222 -4.66 28.73 0.08
C ASP A 222 -5.77 27.71 0.29
N SER A 223 -6.26 27.06 -0.78
CA SER A 223 -7.32 26.07 -0.69
C SER A 223 -6.91 24.71 -1.25
N PRO A 224 -7.43 23.59 -0.70
CA PRO A 224 -7.21 22.26 -1.27
C PRO A 224 -7.59 22.15 -2.75
N GLY A 225 -8.67 22.83 -3.18
CA GLY A 225 -9.10 22.87 -4.58
C GLY A 225 -8.06 23.53 -5.48
N THR A 226 -7.48 24.65 -5.04
CA THR A 226 -6.39 25.32 -5.78
C THR A 226 -5.15 24.44 -5.85
N MET A 227 -4.78 23.76 -4.75
CA MET A 227 -3.64 22.84 -4.74
C MET A 227 -3.82 21.67 -5.70
N LEU A 228 -5.01 21.06 -5.74
CA LEU A 228 -5.34 19.98 -6.68
C LEU A 228 -5.37 20.46 -8.14
N LEU A 229 -5.84 21.69 -8.37
CA LEU A 229 -5.81 22.31 -9.70
C LEU A 229 -4.37 22.48 -10.19
N ARG A 230 -3.49 23.05 -9.35
CA ARG A 230 -2.06 23.22 -9.66
C ARG A 230 -1.36 21.89 -9.89
N PHE A 231 -1.66 20.90 -9.06
CA PHE A 231 -1.19 19.52 -9.26
C PHE A 231 -1.56 18.99 -10.65
N ALA A 232 -2.83 19.07 -11.02
CA ALA A 232 -3.27 18.59 -12.33
C ALA A 232 -2.61 19.36 -13.48
N ASP A 233 -2.52 20.69 -13.39
CA ASP A 233 -1.91 21.54 -14.43
C ASP A 233 -0.41 21.25 -14.62
N ILE A 234 0.37 21.16 -13.54
CA ILE A 234 1.80 20.88 -13.61
C ILE A 234 2.06 19.49 -14.19
N ILE A 235 1.35 18.47 -13.70
CA ILE A 235 1.56 17.08 -14.15
C ILE A 235 1.08 16.89 -15.60
N LEU A 236 -0.04 17.52 -16.01
CA LEU A 236 -0.47 17.55 -17.42
C LEU A 236 0.55 18.26 -18.31
N GLY A 237 1.03 19.42 -17.87
CA GLY A 237 2.05 20.19 -18.58
C GLY A 237 3.34 19.39 -18.77
N HIS A 238 3.72 18.60 -17.77
CA HIS A 238 4.85 17.67 -17.87
C HIS A 238 4.56 16.50 -18.84
N ALA A 239 3.39 15.86 -18.72
CA ALA A 239 3.01 14.71 -19.55
C ALA A 239 2.85 15.06 -21.04
N ALA A 240 2.49 16.31 -21.35
CA ALA A 240 2.35 16.82 -22.72
C ALA A 240 3.68 17.12 -23.42
N ARG A 241 4.81 17.14 -22.70
CA ARG A 241 6.12 17.41 -23.32
C ARG A 241 6.58 16.24 -24.20
N PRO A 242 7.19 16.53 -25.37
CA PRO A 242 7.79 15.50 -26.20
C PRO A 242 9.01 14.86 -25.49
N PRO A 243 9.36 13.61 -25.81
CA PRO A 243 10.58 12.99 -25.31
C PRO A 243 11.84 13.65 -25.93
N PRO A 244 12.96 13.76 -25.19
CA PRO A 244 13.11 13.35 -23.79
C PRO A 244 12.38 14.31 -22.85
N ARG A 245 11.58 13.74 -21.93
CA ARG A 245 10.87 14.54 -20.92
C ARG A 245 11.85 14.94 -19.82
N PRO A 246 11.76 16.17 -19.29
CA PRO A 246 12.62 16.62 -18.21
C PRO A 246 12.37 15.77 -16.95
N ARG A 247 13.41 15.45 -16.18
CA ARG A 247 13.25 14.69 -14.93
C ARG A 247 12.68 15.58 -13.83
N ILE A 248 11.90 14.98 -12.93
CA ILE A 248 11.43 15.64 -11.71
C ILE A 248 12.49 15.43 -10.62
N SER A 249 12.93 16.53 -9.99
CA SER A 249 13.90 16.49 -8.89
C SER A 249 13.34 17.08 -7.61
N LEU A 250 13.23 16.26 -6.57
CA LEU A 250 12.87 16.72 -5.22
C LEU A 250 14.03 17.47 -4.54
N TRP A 251 15.26 17.24 -5.01
CA TRP A 251 16.44 17.90 -4.47
C TRP A 251 16.45 19.39 -4.77
N THR A 252 16.06 19.76 -5.99
CA THR A 252 16.01 21.16 -6.47
C THR A 252 14.60 21.73 -6.56
N GLY A 253 13.55 20.91 -6.40
CA GLY A 253 12.17 21.34 -6.58
C GLY A 253 11.84 21.76 -8.02
N SER A 254 12.63 21.32 -8.99
CA SER A 254 12.57 21.80 -10.39
C SER A 254 12.60 20.67 -11.40
N PHE A 255 12.15 20.97 -12.63
CA PHE A 255 12.34 20.11 -13.79
C PHE A 255 13.78 20.20 -14.29
N MET A 256 14.45 19.07 -14.48
CA MET A 256 15.82 18.99 -14.99
C MET A 256 15.81 18.62 -16.47
N CYS A 257 16.42 19.45 -17.31
CA CYS A 257 16.45 19.28 -18.76
C CYS A 257 17.74 18.63 -19.29
N ASP A 258 18.85 18.70 -18.54
CA ASP A 258 20.17 18.28 -19.02
C ASP A 258 20.62 16.92 -18.43
N PRO A 259 21.07 15.96 -19.26
CA PRO A 259 21.78 14.76 -18.80
C PRO A 259 23.01 15.04 -17.91
N ALA A 260 23.68 16.18 -18.06
CA ALA A 260 24.81 16.57 -17.22
C ALA A 260 24.36 16.88 -15.78
N ASP A 261 23.19 17.49 -15.61
CA ASP A 261 22.62 17.74 -14.29
C ASP A 261 22.24 16.42 -13.59
N ILE A 262 21.94 15.37 -14.37
CA ILE A 262 21.62 14.03 -13.86
C ILE A 262 22.83 13.41 -13.16
N THR A 263 24.02 13.50 -13.77
CA THR A 263 25.23 12.84 -13.26
C THR A 263 25.66 13.41 -11.90
N ALA A 264 25.45 14.71 -11.68
CA ALA A 264 25.67 15.37 -10.39
C ALA A 264 24.67 14.93 -9.31
N CYS A 265 23.45 14.55 -9.67
CA CYS A 265 22.43 14.09 -8.74
C CYS A 265 22.56 12.59 -8.39
N GLU A 266 23.00 11.75 -9.32
CA GLU A 266 23.14 10.29 -9.10
C GLU A 266 24.20 9.95 -8.03
N SER A 267 25.22 10.80 -7.86
CA SER A 267 26.23 10.66 -6.80
C SER A 267 25.69 10.91 -5.37
N HIS A 268 24.50 11.51 -5.22
CA HIS A 268 23.92 11.89 -3.92
C HIS A 268 22.68 11.07 -3.53
N GLY A 269 22.39 9.97 -4.24
CA GLY A 269 21.22 9.13 -3.94
C GLY A 269 19.87 9.82 -4.17
N VAL A 270 19.82 10.81 -5.08
CA VAL A 270 18.64 11.64 -5.34
C VAL A 270 17.51 10.80 -5.95
N LEU A 271 16.31 10.86 -5.35
CA LEU A 271 15.09 10.28 -5.92
C LEU A 271 14.69 11.02 -7.20
N ALA A 272 15.13 10.52 -8.35
CA ALA A 272 14.48 10.82 -9.62
C ALA A 272 13.19 10.00 -9.71
N VAL A 273 12.03 10.65 -9.62
CA VAL A 273 10.75 9.99 -9.95
C VAL A 273 10.69 9.85 -11.47
N ALA A 274 11.23 8.74 -11.96
CA ALA A 274 11.08 8.39 -13.36
C ALA A 274 9.60 8.06 -13.60
N CYS A 275 8.92 8.90 -14.38
CA CYS A 275 7.79 8.48 -15.20
C CYS A 275 8.34 7.42 -16.19
N GLY A 276 8.57 6.20 -15.69
CA GLY A 276 9.22 5.13 -16.43
C GLY A 276 8.41 4.68 -17.64
N LYS A 277 9.07 3.96 -18.56
CA LYS A 277 8.49 3.42 -19.80
C LYS A 277 7.33 2.43 -19.58
N ASP A 278 7.08 2.03 -18.34
CA ASP A 278 6.13 0.96 -17.97
C ASP A 278 4.90 1.48 -17.23
N VAL A 279 4.48 2.74 -17.40
CA VAL A 279 3.13 3.16 -16.98
C VAL A 279 2.16 2.64 -18.03
N PRO A 280 1.44 1.52 -17.80
CA PRO A 280 0.50 1.03 -18.77
C PRO A 280 -0.65 2.04 -18.77
N ASP A 281 -0.88 2.66 -19.92
CA ASP A 281 -1.95 3.62 -20.16
C ASP A 281 -1.66 5.08 -19.72
N GLN A 282 -0.64 5.69 -20.35
CA GLN A 282 -0.40 7.14 -20.24
C GLN A 282 -1.64 7.96 -20.65
N GLU A 283 -2.45 7.45 -21.57
CA GLU A 283 -3.67 8.11 -22.02
C GLU A 283 -4.72 8.18 -20.91
N HIS A 284 -5.00 7.08 -20.22
CA HIS A 284 -5.88 7.04 -19.06
C HIS A 284 -5.41 7.98 -17.94
N LEU A 285 -4.11 8.02 -17.65
CA LEU A 285 -3.55 8.98 -16.70
C LEU A 285 -3.86 10.44 -17.11
N VAL A 286 -3.62 10.79 -18.37
CA VAL A 286 -3.90 12.14 -18.90
C VAL A 286 -5.39 12.46 -18.84
N GLN A 287 -6.27 11.51 -19.16
CA GLN A 287 -7.71 11.69 -19.06
C GLN A 287 -8.15 11.94 -17.61
N GLU A 288 -7.66 11.16 -16.65
CA GLU A 288 -7.99 11.33 -15.23
C GLU A 288 -7.45 12.65 -14.65
N LEU A 289 -6.26 13.10 -15.07
CA LEU A 289 -5.73 14.40 -14.67
C LEU A 289 -6.56 15.56 -15.25
N ARG A 290 -7.06 15.46 -16.49
CA ARG A 290 -7.98 16.45 -17.06
C ARG A 290 -9.28 16.52 -16.26
N ARG A 291 -9.86 15.36 -15.91
CA ARG A 291 -11.04 15.30 -15.04
C ARG A 291 -10.79 15.95 -13.68
N LEU A 292 -9.64 15.65 -13.05
CA LEU A 292 -9.26 16.27 -11.78
C LEU A 292 -9.14 17.79 -11.89
N ARG A 293 -8.49 18.28 -12.96
CA ARG A 293 -8.35 19.71 -13.26
C ARG A 293 -9.71 20.39 -13.38
N ASP A 294 -10.61 19.81 -14.15
CA ASP A 294 -11.91 20.41 -14.44
C ASP A 294 -12.80 20.47 -13.17
N ILE A 295 -12.80 19.40 -12.37
CA ILE A 295 -13.48 19.36 -11.05
C ILE A 295 -12.86 20.41 -10.10
N SER A 296 -11.53 20.49 -10.04
CA SER A 296 -10.84 21.41 -9.14
C SER A 296 -11.05 22.86 -9.53
N ARG A 297 -11.12 23.16 -10.83
CA ARG A 297 -11.45 24.50 -11.35
C ARG A 297 -12.87 24.90 -10.99
N ALA A 298 -13.84 23.99 -11.14
CA ALA A 298 -15.22 24.23 -10.71
C ALA A 298 -15.28 24.54 -9.21
N ALA A 299 -14.63 23.71 -8.38
CA ALA A 299 -14.57 23.92 -6.93
C ALA A 299 -13.90 25.26 -6.54
N ALA A 300 -12.78 25.61 -7.18
CA ALA A 300 -12.09 26.88 -6.94
C ALA A 300 -12.94 28.10 -7.33
N SER A 301 -13.71 28.00 -8.42
CA SER A 301 -14.61 29.07 -8.86
C SER A 301 -15.74 29.34 -7.85
N VAL A 302 -16.29 28.29 -7.25
CA VAL A 302 -17.31 28.40 -6.20
C VAL A 302 -16.71 29.00 -4.93
N ALA A 303 -15.49 28.59 -4.56
CA ALA A 303 -14.81 29.14 -3.38
C ALA A 303 -14.46 30.64 -3.51
N GLY A 304 -14.27 31.15 -4.73
CA GLY A 304 -14.04 32.57 -5.00
C GLY A 304 -15.31 33.42 -5.07
N ALA A 305 -16.49 32.80 -5.20
CA ALA A 305 -17.76 33.53 -5.32
C ALA A 305 -18.17 34.18 -3.97
N PRO A 306 -18.90 35.31 -3.99
CA PRO A 306 -19.52 35.89 -2.79
C PRO A 306 -20.44 34.85 -2.13
N SER A 307 -20.57 34.90 -0.79
CA SER A 307 -21.33 33.89 -0.02
C SER A 307 -22.74 33.63 -0.57
N GLU A 308 -23.44 34.67 -1.04
CA GLU A 308 -24.80 34.57 -1.60
C GLU A 308 -24.85 33.76 -2.91
N ALA A 309 -23.82 33.88 -3.76
CA ALA A 309 -23.71 33.14 -5.01
C ALA A 309 -23.32 31.66 -4.80
N ARG A 310 -22.66 31.32 -3.69
CA ARG A 310 -22.26 29.93 -3.38
C ARG A 310 -23.46 29.01 -3.16
N THR A 311 -24.47 29.51 -2.47
CA THR A 311 -25.74 28.80 -2.21
C THR A 311 -26.57 28.55 -3.47
N ALA A 312 -26.43 29.41 -4.49
CA ALA A 312 -27.18 29.28 -5.75
C ALA A 312 -26.49 28.39 -6.79
N ALA A 313 -25.15 28.28 -6.76
CA ALA A 313 -24.37 27.66 -7.83
C ALA A 313 -24.12 26.14 -7.67
N TRP A 314 -24.30 25.57 -6.47
CA TRP A 314 -24.01 24.15 -6.23
C TRP A 314 -25.29 23.31 -6.26
N GLN A 315 -25.58 22.73 -7.43
CA GLN A 315 -26.45 21.55 -7.57
C GLN A 315 -25.55 20.36 -7.92
N PRO A 316 -25.46 19.31 -7.09
CA PRO A 316 -24.73 18.11 -7.47
C PRO A 316 -25.39 17.50 -8.73
N PRO A 317 -24.60 16.94 -9.67
CA PRO A 317 -25.16 16.29 -10.85
C PRO A 317 -26.13 15.19 -10.42
N ALA A 318 -27.37 15.26 -10.93
CA ALA A 318 -28.41 14.29 -10.59
C ALA A 318 -27.91 12.87 -10.91
N PRO A 319 -28.11 11.90 -10.00
CA PRO A 319 -27.80 10.50 -10.29
C PRO A 319 -28.68 10.05 -11.46
N GLN A 320 -28.04 9.73 -12.58
CA GLN A 320 -28.74 9.18 -13.75
C GLN A 320 -29.29 7.79 -13.37
N ASP A 321 -30.63 7.71 -13.33
CA ASP A 321 -31.52 6.55 -13.38
C ASP A 321 -30.98 5.21 -12.85
N ALA A 322 -31.32 4.89 -11.61
CA ALA A 322 -31.31 3.52 -11.10
C ALA A 322 -32.70 3.18 -10.53
N GLU A 323 -33.48 2.41 -11.28
CA GLU A 323 -34.69 1.75 -10.77
C GLU A 323 -34.36 0.81 -9.59
N PRO A 324 -35.20 0.73 -8.55
CA PRO A 324 -34.98 -0.18 -7.43
C PRO A 324 -35.56 -1.58 -7.73
N PRO A 325 -34.79 -2.69 -7.63
CA PRO A 325 -35.37 -4.01 -7.77
C PRO A 325 -35.85 -4.56 -6.42
N ALA A 326 -37.10 -5.01 -6.40
CA ALA A 326 -37.77 -5.77 -5.33
C ALA A 326 -37.09 -7.11 -4.95
N ALA A 327 -36.02 -7.51 -5.64
CA ALA A 327 -35.31 -8.77 -5.44
C ALA A 327 -34.43 -8.83 -4.17
N ALA A 328 -34.05 -7.68 -3.58
CA ALA A 328 -33.16 -7.65 -2.41
C ALA A 328 -33.83 -8.17 -1.13
N ALA A 329 -35.15 -8.00 -0.99
CA ALA A 329 -35.90 -8.47 0.19
C ALA A 329 -36.05 -10.00 0.24
N ALA A 330 -36.14 -10.66 -0.91
CA ALA A 330 -36.27 -12.12 -0.99
C ALA A 330 -34.94 -12.84 -0.68
N ALA A 331 -33.80 -12.25 -1.02
CA ALA A 331 -32.48 -12.83 -0.76
C ALA A 331 -32.09 -12.78 0.74
N ALA A 332 -32.50 -11.72 1.44
CA ALA A 332 -32.25 -11.57 2.88
C ALA A 332 -33.03 -12.61 3.72
N ALA A 333 -34.25 -12.97 3.31
CA ALA A 333 -35.07 -13.98 3.99
C ALA A 333 -34.50 -15.41 3.85
N ALA A 334 -33.92 -15.73 2.69
CA ALA A 334 -33.32 -17.04 2.44
C ALA A 334 -31.99 -17.26 3.19
N ALA A 335 -31.20 -16.20 3.38
CA ALA A 335 -29.93 -16.26 4.11
C ALA A 335 -30.13 -16.47 5.62
N ALA A 336 -31.19 -15.90 6.20
CA ALA A 336 -31.53 -16.06 7.61
C ALA A 336 -31.96 -17.51 7.96
N ALA A 337 -32.63 -18.21 7.02
CA ALA A 337 -33.06 -19.59 7.22
C ALA A 337 -31.89 -20.60 7.17
N ALA A 338 -30.85 -20.33 6.38
CA ALA A 338 -29.67 -21.20 6.27
C ALA A 338 -28.74 -21.12 7.49
N ALA A 339 -28.70 -19.97 8.17
CA ALA A 339 -27.87 -19.77 9.36
C ALA A 339 -28.40 -20.52 10.60
N ALA A 340 -29.70 -20.80 10.66
CA ALA A 340 -30.31 -21.51 11.80
C ALA A 340 -30.05 -23.03 11.79
N ALA A 341 -29.66 -23.62 10.66
CA ALA A 341 -29.51 -25.07 10.51
C ALA A 341 -28.12 -25.62 10.90
N LEU A 342 -27.16 -24.77 11.25
CA LEU A 342 -25.74 -25.15 11.43
C LEU A 342 -25.26 -25.17 12.90
N ALA A 343 -26.17 -25.02 13.87
CA ALA A 343 -25.81 -25.00 15.29
C ALA A 343 -26.37 -26.22 16.06
N ALA A 344 -25.63 -27.34 16.05
CA ALA A 344 -25.68 -28.37 17.10
C ALA A 344 -24.32 -29.09 17.21
N PRO A 345 -23.84 -29.47 18.42
CA PRO A 345 -22.42 -29.75 18.65
C PRO A 345 -22.09 -31.25 18.62
N ALA A 346 -20.96 -31.59 18.03
CA ALA A 346 -20.31 -32.90 18.19
C ALA A 346 -19.05 -32.74 19.04
N ALA A 347 -19.11 -33.27 20.27
CA ALA A 347 -17.98 -33.49 21.15
C ALA A 347 -17.42 -34.90 20.92
N ALA A 348 -16.10 -35.04 20.85
CA ALA A 348 -15.26 -36.10 21.45
C ALA A 348 -14.01 -36.43 20.61
N ALA A 349 -12.95 -36.81 21.36
CA ALA A 349 -11.72 -37.50 20.98
C ALA A 349 -10.50 -36.66 20.54
N ALA A 350 -9.60 -36.40 21.50
CA ALA A 350 -8.17 -36.30 21.25
C ALA A 350 -7.37 -36.72 22.49
N ALA A 351 -6.67 -37.85 22.40
CA ALA A 351 -5.61 -38.25 23.32
C ALA A 351 -4.55 -39.03 22.55
N ALA A 352 -3.34 -38.46 22.41
CA ALA A 352 -2.02 -39.10 22.48
C ALA A 352 -0.92 -38.19 21.86
N PRO A 353 0.24 -38.00 22.52
CA PRO A 353 1.36 -37.21 22.00
C PRO A 353 2.38 -38.06 21.21
N PRO A 354 3.15 -37.48 20.27
CA PRO A 354 4.25 -38.17 19.60
C PRO A 354 5.58 -38.09 20.38
N PRO A 355 6.49 -39.07 20.20
CA PRO A 355 7.77 -39.13 20.90
C PRO A 355 8.87 -38.26 20.28
N ALA A 356 9.77 -37.81 21.14
CA ALA A 356 10.97 -37.02 20.82
C ALA A 356 12.13 -37.90 20.32
N GLY A 357 12.89 -37.39 19.34
CA GLY A 357 14.16 -37.95 18.89
C GLY A 357 15.16 -36.82 18.56
N PRO A 358 16.47 -36.99 18.84
CA PRO A 358 17.44 -35.89 18.87
C PRO A 358 18.06 -35.57 17.50
N LEU A 359 18.26 -34.28 17.23
CA LEU A 359 19.01 -33.77 16.07
C LEU A 359 20.49 -33.58 16.44
N GLY A 360 21.38 -34.28 15.73
CA GLY A 360 22.83 -34.09 15.79
C GLY A 360 23.27 -32.91 14.91
N PHE A 361 24.04 -31.99 15.48
CA PHE A 361 24.67 -30.86 14.78
C PHE A 361 26.02 -31.30 14.17
N MET A 362 26.21 -31.03 12.87
CA MET A 362 27.53 -31.03 12.22
C MET A 362 27.90 -29.62 11.78
N THR A 363 29.07 -29.16 12.20
CA THR A 363 29.70 -27.87 11.86
C THR A 363 30.53 -28.00 10.58
N PRO A 364 30.48 -27.04 9.63
CA PRO A 364 31.49 -26.93 8.57
C PRO A 364 32.51 -25.79 8.82
N PRO A 365 33.69 -25.85 8.17
CA PRO A 365 34.90 -25.10 8.58
C PRO A 365 35.00 -23.66 8.04
N ARG A 366 35.83 -22.89 8.76
CA ARG A 366 36.21 -21.48 8.56
C ARG A 366 36.88 -21.22 7.19
N ARG A 367 36.56 -20.06 6.58
CA ARG A 367 37.39 -19.41 5.55
C ARG A 367 37.74 -17.98 5.97
N SER A 368 38.98 -17.60 5.67
CA SER A 368 39.65 -16.33 6.01
C SER A 368 39.13 -15.13 5.20
N PRO A 369 39.28 -13.88 5.70
CA PRO A 369 38.57 -12.71 5.20
C PRO A 369 39.27 -12.00 4.03
N ALA A 370 38.47 -11.39 3.15
CA ALA A 370 38.91 -10.45 2.11
C ALA A 370 38.77 -8.99 2.58
N LYS A 371 39.68 -8.15 2.09
CA LYS A 371 39.93 -6.74 2.46
C LYS A 371 38.71 -5.81 2.34
N ALA A 372 38.52 -4.97 3.36
CA ALA A 372 37.53 -3.89 3.42
C ALA A 372 37.99 -2.60 2.69
N LEU A 373 37.01 -1.85 2.15
CA LEU A 373 37.13 -0.46 1.66
C LEU A 373 36.45 0.50 2.69
N PRO A 374 36.84 1.79 2.75
CA PRO A 374 36.51 2.67 3.87
C PRO A 374 35.07 3.23 3.82
N PRO A 375 34.45 3.54 4.97
CA PRO A 375 33.10 4.09 5.05
C PRO A 375 33.07 5.62 4.89
N ILE A 376 32.03 6.10 4.21
CA ILE A 376 31.66 7.52 4.12
C ILE A 376 30.88 7.90 5.41
N ARG A 377 31.44 8.81 6.20
CA ARG A 377 30.79 9.51 7.32
C ARG A 377 30.57 10.98 6.96
N GLU A 378 29.60 11.59 7.64
CA GLU A 378 29.24 13.02 7.68
C GLU A 378 28.09 13.48 6.78
N VAL A 379 26.86 13.17 7.19
CA VAL A 379 25.77 14.15 7.33
C VAL A 379 24.89 13.62 8.47
N LEU A 380 24.41 14.50 9.37
CA LEU A 380 23.50 14.24 10.51
C LEU A 380 24.21 13.97 11.85
N GLY A 381 24.28 15.02 12.68
CA GLY A 381 24.65 14.93 14.10
C GLY A 381 23.53 14.29 14.96
N PRO A 382 23.83 13.91 16.22
CA PRO A 382 22.91 13.16 17.06
C PRO A 382 21.98 14.07 17.88
N GLU A 383 20.89 13.46 18.33
CA GLU A 383 19.99 13.85 19.45
C GLU A 383 18.70 14.65 19.11
N ALA A 384 17.57 13.98 19.37
CA ALA A 384 16.41 14.55 20.08
C ALA A 384 15.38 13.42 20.37
N THR A 385 15.48 12.80 21.55
CA THR A 385 14.41 11.96 22.13
C THR A 385 13.82 12.70 23.33
N GLY A 386 12.54 13.06 23.25
CA GLY A 386 11.77 13.63 24.36
C GLY A 386 10.52 14.35 23.87
N TRP A 387 9.38 13.67 23.92
CA TRP A 387 8.06 14.27 23.66
C TRP A 387 7.12 13.88 24.80
N ASP A 388 6.80 14.85 25.64
CA ASP A 388 5.61 14.84 26.50
C ASP A 388 4.84 16.13 26.23
N ALA A 389 3.56 16.01 25.89
CA ALA A 389 2.61 17.11 25.87
C ALA A 389 1.25 16.64 26.42
N PRO A 390 0.55 17.45 27.25
CA PRO A 390 -0.50 16.98 28.12
C PRO A 390 -1.88 16.86 27.43
N ALA A 391 -2.65 15.88 27.91
CA ALA A 391 -4.01 15.57 27.47
C ALA A 391 -5.03 16.63 27.90
N GLY A 392 -5.79 17.15 26.92
CA GLY A 392 -7.04 17.87 27.15
C GLY A 392 -8.24 16.97 26.85
N ARG A 393 -9.19 16.86 27.80
CA ARG A 393 -10.46 16.11 27.66
C ARG A 393 -11.41 16.80 26.67
N ILE A 394 -12.10 16.01 25.85
CA ILE A 394 -13.27 16.40 25.04
C ILE A 394 -14.41 15.39 25.34
N PRO A 395 -15.68 15.83 25.49
CA PRO A 395 -16.75 15.01 26.09
C PRO A 395 -17.45 14.07 25.08
N ASP A 396 -18.01 12.98 25.62
CA ASP A 396 -18.82 11.96 24.92
C ASP A 396 -20.14 12.53 24.39
N PHE A 397 -20.67 12.00 23.26
CA PHE A 397 -22.11 11.81 22.91
C PHE A 397 -22.28 11.22 21.47
N PRO A 398 -23.47 10.68 21.09
CA PRO A 398 -23.61 9.33 20.53
C PRO A 398 -23.69 9.22 18.99
N LEU A 399 -23.48 7.98 18.51
CA LEU A 399 -23.51 7.51 17.12
C LEU A 399 -24.94 7.38 16.54
N PRO A 400 -25.12 7.53 15.21
CA PRO A 400 -26.16 6.82 14.47
C PRO A 400 -25.60 5.68 13.59
N HIS A 401 -26.45 4.67 13.37
CA HIS A 401 -26.19 3.39 12.69
C HIS A 401 -25.90 3.47 11.18
N PRO A 402 -25.22 2.45 10.61
CA PRO A 402 -24.82 2.39 9.20
C PRO A 402 -25.88 1.71 8.33
N GLY A 403 -26.04 2.16 7.08
CA GLY A 403 -26.86 1.49 6.09
C GLY A 403 -26.43 1.86 4.68
N GLY A 404 -25.54 1.06 4.09
CA GLY A 404 -25.05 1.27 2.73
C GLY A 404 -24.01 0.25 2.30
N GLU A 405 -24.39 -1.03 2.21
CA GLU A 405 -23.54 -2.08 1.67
C GLU A 405 -23.26 -1.89 0.17
N SER A 406 -22.00 -2.06 -0.21
CA SER A 406 -21.51 -2.00 -1.58
C SER A 406 -22.06 -3.16 -2.42
N ARG A 407 -22.87 -2.82 -3.43
CA ARG A 407 -23.64 -3.74 -4.30
C ARG A 407 -22.81 -4.52 -5.35
N TRP A 408 -21.50 -4.67 -5.17
CA TRP A 408 -20.62 -5.39 -6.10
C TRP A 408 -19.77 -6.45 -5.39
N ALA A 409 -20.39 -7.27 -4.55
CA ALA A 409 -19.79 -8.54 -4.17
C ALA A 409 -19.81 -9.47 -5.38
N ALA A 410 -18.65 -9.68 -6.01
CA ALA A 410 -18.48 -10.69 -7.05
C ALA A 410 -18.98 -12.05 -6.51
N PRO A 411 -19.68 -12.88 -7.32
CA PRO A 411 -20.09 -14.20 -6.87
C PRO A 411 -18.85 -14.96 -6.43
N ALA A 412 -18.87 -15.48 -5.21
CA ALA A 412 -17.76 -16.10 -4.51
C ALA A 412 -16.93 -16.97 -5.47
N ALA A 413 -15.83 -16.41 -5.98
CA ALA A 413 -14.79 -17.17 -6.62
C ALA A 413 -14.35 -18.17 -5.55
N ARG A 414 -14.73 -19.45 -5.70
CA ARG A 414 -14.30 -20.54 -4.80
C ARG A 414 -12.81 -20.35 -4.58
N THR A 415 -12.46 -19.79 -3.44
CA THR A 415 -11.14 -19.27 -3.21
C THR A 415 -10.18 -20.44 -3.28
N HIS A 416 -9.10 -20.32 -4.04
CA HIS A 416 -7.97 -21.25 -4.02
C HIS A 416 -7.26 -21.31 -2.64
N ALA A 417 -7.89 -20.77 -1.58
CA ALA A 417 -7.48 -20.94 -0.19
C ALA A 417 -7.49 -22.44 0.12
N GLY A 418 -6.33 -22.97 0.50
CA GLY A 418 -6.17 -24.37 0.86
C GLY A 418 -5.50 -25.27 -0.20
N LEU A 419 -5.14 -24.77 -1.40
CA LEU A 419 -4.30 -25.56 -2.31
C LEU A 419 -2.86 -25.59 -1.83
N ARG A 420 -2.38 -26.75 -1.42
CA ARG A 420 -0.98 -27.00 -1.02
C ARG A 420 -0.35 -27.99 -1.98
N TRP A 421 0.77 -27.57 -2.58
CA TRP A 421 1.63 -28.45 -3.37
C TRP A 421 2.74 -29.01 -2.47
N ARG A 422 3.02 -30.31 -2.62
CA ARG A 422 4.13 -31.00 -1.99
C ARG A 422 4.82 -31.88 -3.03
N ILE A 423 6.14 -32.00 -2.96
CA ILE A 423 6.90 -32.95 -3.79
C ILE A 423 7.49 -34.03 -2.88
N ASP A 424 7.16 -35.28 -3.17
CA ASP A 424 7.64 -36.43 -2.39
C ASP A 424 9.04 -36.91 -2.81
N GLU A 425 9.47 -38.05 -2.28
CA GLU A 425 10.77 -38.67 -2.58
C GLU A 425 10.82 -39.29 -3.98
N ASN A 426 9.67 -39.65 -4.53
CA ASN A 426 9.53 -40.22 -5.88
C ASN A 426 9.36 -39.13 -6.95
N TRP A 427 9.60 -37.86 -6.59
CA TRP A 427 9.42 -36.70 -7.46
C TRP A 427 7.98 -36.55 -7.99
N ILE A 428 6.99 -36.96 -7.21
CA ILE A 428 5.58 -36.74 -7.53
C ILE A 428 5.14 -35.42 -6.89
N ALA A 429 4.79 -34.45 -7.72
CA ALA A 429 4.17 -33.21 -7.28
C ALA A 429 2.68 -33.43 -7.04
N THR A 430 2.27 -33.33 -5.78
CA THR A 430 0.90 -33.58 -5.35
C THR A 430 0.26 -32.28 -4.88
N CYS A 431 -0.84 -31.90 -5.52
CA CYS A 431 -1.71 -30.81 -5.08
C CYS A 431 -2.79 -31.40 -4.18
N SER A 432 -2.90 -30.89 -2.96
CA SER A 432 -3.93 -31.28 -2.02
C SER A 432 -4.81 -30.10 -1.66
N ARG A 433 -6.08 -30.38 -1.38
CA ARG A 433 -7.05 -29.46 -0.82
C ARG A 433 -7.77 -30.15 0.33
N GLU A 434 -7.68 -29.58 1.53
CA GLU A 434 -8.35 -30.12 2.73
C GLU A 434 -7.99 -31.61 2.95
N GLY A 435 -6.71 -31.97 2.72
CA GLY A 435 -6.19 -33.33 2.83
C GLY A 435 -6.45 -34.23 1.61
N ASN A 436 -7.34 -33.86 0.70
CA ASN A 436 -7.64 -34.64 -0.51
C ASN A 436 -6.68 -34.30 -1.64
N ILE A 437 -6.08 -35.32 -2.26
CA ILE A 437 -5.24 -35.15 -3.45
C ILE A 437 -6.14 -34.84 -4.64
N ILE A 438 -5.98 -33.66 -5.23
CA ILE A 438 -6.76 -33.23 -6.41
C ILE A 438 -5.98 -33.39 -7.71
N GLU A 439 -4.65 -33.43 -7.63
CA GLU A 439 -3.77 -33.53 -8.79
C GLU A 439 -2.44 -34.14 -8.34
N ALA A 440 -1.92 -35.09 -9.12
CA ALA A 440 -0.59 -35.65 -8.95
C ALA A 440 0.12 -35.65 -10.30
N VAL A 441 1.35 -35.15 -10.34
CA VAL A 441 2.14 -35.05 -11.57
C VAL A 441 3.54 -35.58 -11.30
N GLN A 442 3.93 -36.60 -12.06
CA GLN A 442 5.31 -37.11 -12.03
C GLN A 442 6.25 -36.05 -12.61
N LEU A 443 7.20 -35.60 -11.80
CA LEU A 443 8.31 -34.76 -12.24
C LEU A 443 9.48 -35.66 -12.66
N ASP A 444 10.23 -35.22 -13.67
CA ASP A 444 11.49 -35.87 -14.04
C ASP A 444 12.55 -35.53 -13.00
N ALA A 445 13.01 -36.54 -12.27
CA ALA A 445 14.05 -36.39 -11.24
C ALA A 445 15.36 -35.78 -11.80
N ARG A 446 15.66 -35.97 -13.09
CA ARG A 446 16.85 -35.40 -13.74
C ARG A 446 16.72 -33.89 -13.90
N LEU A 447 15.55 -33.40 -14.32
CA LEU A 447 15.23 -31.97 -14.35
C LEU A 447 15.03 -31.40 -12.94
N GLY A 448 14.70 -32.27 -11.98
CA GLY A 448 14.68 -32.02 -10.55
C GLY A 448 16.05 -31.71 -9.94
N ALA A 449 17.15 -32.19 -10.53
CA ALA A 449 18.48 -32.03 -9.93
C ALA A 449 18.94 -30.56 -9.85
N GLU A 450 18.53 -29.70 -10.78
CA GLU A 450 18.90 -28.27 -10.77
C GLU A 450 18.24 -27.49 -9.62
N LEU A 451 17.04 -27.90 -9.23
CA LEU A 451 16.24 -27.26 -8.19
C LEU A 451 15.80 -28.37 -7.24
N GLY A 452 16.42 -28.50 -6.06
CA GLY A 452 15.93 -29.47 -5.06
C GLY A 452 14.43 -29.32 -4.77
N ARG A 453 13.79 -30.33 -4.16
CA ARG A 453 12.33 -30.41 -3.94
C ARG A 453 11.69 -29.09 -3.46
N ALA A 454 12.26 -28.47 -2.42
CA ALA A 454 11.80 -27.17 -1.90
C ALA A 454 11.89 -26.03 -2.93
N GLY A 455 12.88 -26.05 -3.82
CA GLY A 455 13.01 -25.13 -4.94
C GLY A 455 11.87 -25.27 -5.94
N TRP A 456 11.47 -26.50 -6.27
CA TRP A 456 10.30 -26.76 -7.11
C TRP A 456 8.99 -26.36 -6.43
N GLU A 457 8.80 -26.64 -5.14
CA GLU A 457 7.62 -26.21 -4.40
C GLU A 457 7.47 -24.68 -4.44
N ARG A 458 8.55 -23.92 -4.19
CA ARG A 458 8.57 -22.46 -4.32
C ARG A 458 8.24 -22.00 -5.75
N ARG A 459 8.77 -22.70 -6.76
CA ARG A 459 8.50 -22.40 -8.18
C ARG A 459 7.03 -22.59 -8.53
N ILE A 460 6.43 -23.71 -8.13
CA ILE A 460 5.01 -24.02 -8.35
C ILE A 460 4.15 -22.99 -7.61
N ALA A 461 4.47 -22.68 -6.35
CA ALA A 461 3.75 -21.66 -5.56
C ALA A 461 3.75 -20.29 -6.24
N ARG A 462 4.90 -19.84 -6.77
CA ARG A 462 5.00 -18.58 -7.51
C ARG A 462 4.15 -18.58 -8.79
N ARG A 463 4.20 -19.65 -9.56
CA ARG A 463 3.39 -19.81 -10.80
C ARG A 463 1.90 -19.86 -10.50
N MET A 464 1.49 -20.57 -9.45
CA MET A 464 0.10 -20.60 -8.97
C MET A 464 -0.38 -19.23 -8.52
N HIS A 465 0.48 -18.44 -7.87
CA HIS A 465 0.16 -17.07 -7.50
C HIS A 465 -0.08 -16.18 -8.73
N GLN A 466 0.77 -16.28 -9.76
CA GLN A 466 0.55 -15.56 -11.02
C GLN A 466 -0.78 -15.95 -11.68
N ILE A 467 -1.08 -17.25 -11.78
CA ILE A 467 -2.36 -17.74 -12.30
C ILE A 467 -3.53 -17.19 -11.48
N ARG A 468 -3.42 -17.16 -10.14
CA ARG A 468 -4.44 -16.63 -9.25
C ARG A 468 -4.72 -15.16 -9.52
N ILE A 469 -3.67 -14.34 -9.70
CA ILE A 469 -3.82 -12.93 -10.09
C ILE A 469 -4.57 -12.84 -11.42
N GLY A 470 -4.17 -13.62 -12.42
CA GLY A 470 -4.85 -13.65 -13.72
C GLY A 470 -6.33 -14.03 -13.63
N LYS A 471 -6.66 -15.03 -12.79
CA LYS A 471 -8.05 -15.46 -12.56
C LYS A 471 -8.90 -14.46 -11.79
N ALA A 472 -8.29 -13.57 -11.01
CA ALA A 472 -8.99 -12.51 -10.28
C ALA A 472 -9.38 -11.31 -11.16
N THR A 473 -9.04 -11.33 -12.46
CA THR A 473 -9.32 -10.22 -13.38
C THR A 473 -10.72 -10.30 -14.00
N LYS A 474 -11.29 -9.15 -14.40
CA LYS A 474 -12.64 -9.06 -14.99
C LYS A 474 -12.74 -9.86 -16.29
N GLU A 475 -11.65 -9.93 -17.05
CA GLU A 475 -11.55 -10.68 -18.29
C GLU A 475 -11.72 -12.18 -18.07
N TYR A 476 -11.09 -12.72 -17.02
CA TYR A 476 -11.28 -14.11 -16.65
C TYR A 476 -12.72 -14.40 -16.20
N CYS A 477 -13.33 -13.49 -15.45
CA CYS A 477 -14.75 -13.62 -15.07
C CYS A 477 -15.66 -13.67 -16.31
N ARG A 478 -15.46 -12.75 -17.27
CA ARG A 478 -16.21 -12.72 -18.54
C ARG A 478 -16.00 -14.00 -19.35
N TRP A 479 -14.75 -14.44 -19.49
CA TRP A 479 -14.43 -15.69 -20.17
C TRP A 479 -15.11 -16.89 -19.49
N GLN A 480 -15.13 -16.94 -18.16
CA GLN A 480 -15.78 -18.01 -17.40
C GLN A 480 -17.32 -18.00 -17.56
N GLU A 481 -17.93 -16.83 -17.73
CA GLU A 481 -19.36 -16.72 -18.08
C GLU A 481 -19.62 -17.20 -19.51
N HIS A 482 -18.80 -16.77 -20.47
CA HIS A 482 -18.86 -17.25 -21.84
C HIS A 482 -18.73 -18.77 -21.92
N PHE A 483 -17.72 -19.34 -21.24
CA PHE A 483 -17.47 -20.78 -21.15
C PHE A 483 -18.65 -21.53 -20.53
N ARG A 484 -19.29 -20.97 -19.49
CA ARG A 484 -20.49 -21.58 -18.88
C ARG A 484 -21.68 -21.63 -19.84
N ARG A 485 -21.84 -20.63 -20.71
CA ARG A 485 -22.95 -20.55 -21.66
C ARG A 485 -22.74 -21.41 -22.90
N HIS A 486 -21.53 -21.41 -23.45
CA HIS A 486 -21.24 -22.01 -24.76
C HIS A 486 -20.37 -23.26 -24.70
N GLY A 487 -19.96 -23.70 -23.50
CA GLY A 487 -18.99 -24.77 -23.32
C GLY A 487 -17.58 -24.38 -23.77
N ARG A 488 -16.68 -25.36 -23.82
CA ARG A 488 -15.32 -25.19 -24.34
C ARG A 488 -15.35 -25.20 -25.87
N GLN A 489 -14.84 -24.15 -26.49
CA GLN A 489 -14.70 -24.04 -27.94
C GLN A 489 -13.23 -24.27 -28.37
N PRO A 490 -12.99 -24.76 -29.60
CA PRO A 490 -11.64 -24.81 -30.16
C PRO A 490 -11.01 -23.41 -30.18
N GLY A 491 -9.81 -23.28 -29.59
CA GLY A 491 -9.11 -22.00 -29.49
C GLY A 491 -9.36 -21.22 -28.20
N ASP A 492 -10.21 -21.71 -27.29
CA ASP A 492 -10.38 -21.12 -25.97
C ASP A 492 -9.04 -21.07 -25.20
N PRO A 493 -8.73 -19.95 -24.51
CA PRO A 493 -7.50 -19.82 -23.76
C PRO A 493 -7.41 -20.87 -22.64
N GLU A 494 -6.36 -21.69 -22.65
CA GLU A 494 -6.10 -22.67 -21.61
C GLU A 494 -5.23 -22.08 -20.50
N THR A 495 -5.63 -22.28 -19.24
CA THR A 495 -4.82 -21.82 -18.10
C THR A 495 -3.51 -22.61 -18.07
N PRO A 496 -2.34 -21.96 -18.08
CA PRO A 496 -1.07 -22.67 -18.06
C PRO A 496 -0.96 -23.48 -16.76
N ARG A 497 -0.51 -24.73 -16.85
CA ARG A 497 -0.32 -25.58 -15.68
C ARG A 497 0.97 -25.20 -14.95
N ALA A 498 0.87 -24.89 -13.65
CA ALA A 498 2.01 -24.44 -12.84
C ALA A 498 3.12 -25.50 -12.73
N VAL A 499 2.74 -26.77 -12.73
CA VAL A 499 3.61 -27.95 -12.56
C VAL A 499 4.31 -28.43 -13.82
N LEU A 500 4.07 -27.82 -14.99
CA LEU A 500 4.76 -28.23 -16.21
C LEU A 500 6.28 -28.06 -16.08
N LEU A 501 7.00 -29.08 -16.52
CA LEU A 501 8.47 -29.14 -16.63
C LEU A 501 8.97 -28.29 -17.80
N ASN A 502 8.60 -27.01 -17.82
CA ASN A 502 9.02 -26.04 -18.82
C ASN A 502 9.91 -24.98 -18.17
N SER A 503 10.76 -24.30 -18.94
CA SER A 503 11.60 -23.21 -18.44
C SER A 503 10.78 -22.05 -17.90
N LYS A 504 11.40 -21.14 -17.12
CA LYS A 504 10.75 -19.91 -16.65
C LYS A 504 10.18 -19.12 -17.84
N LYS A 505 10.98 -18.92 -18.88
CA LYS A 505 10.61 -18.22 -20.11
C LYS A 505 9.41 -18.86 -20.81
N GLN A 506 9.41 -20.20 -20.95
CA GLN A 506 8.29 -20.91 -21.57
C GLN A 506 6.98 -20.76 -20.78
N PHE A 507 7.03 -20.81 -19.44
CA PHE A 507 5.86 -20.56 -18.63
C PHE A 507 5.35 -19.12 -18.76
N GLU A 508 6.25 -18.14 -18.74
CA GLU A 508 5.89 -16.72 -18.88
C GLU A 508 5.27 -16.44 -20.27
N THR A 509 5.80 -17.04 -21.34
CA THR A 509 5.19 -16.98 -22.67
C THR A 509 3.79 -17.58 -22.69
N ALA A 510 3.61 -18.76 -22.10
CA ALA A 510 2.29 -19.42 -22.03
C ALA A 510 1.29 -18.61 -21.18
N TYR A 511 1.75 -18.03 -20.07
CA TYR A 511 0.95 -17.16 -19.20
C TYR A 511 0.55 -15.86 -19.92
N ALA A 512 1.47 -15.23 -20.66
CA ALA A 512 1.15 -14.06 -21.46
C ALA A 512 0.15 -14.37 -22.58
N ALA A 513 0.34 -15.48 -23.30
CA ALA A 513 -0.60 -15.93 -24.33
C ALA A 513 -2.00 -16.20 -23.76
N TRP A 514 -2.07 -16.88 -22.60
CA TRP A 514 -3.32 -17.08 -21.87
C TRP A 514 -4.00 -15.76 -21.52
N ARG A 515 -3.26 -14.80 -20.94
CA ARG A 515 -3.78 -13.46 -20.61
C ARG A 515 -4.33 -12.74 -21.83
N VAL A 516 -3.62 -12.75 -22.96
CA VAL A 516 -4.08 -12.15 -24.23
C VAL A 516 -5.35 -12.85 -24.74
N GLY A 517 -5.42 -14.17 -24.65
CA GLY A 517 -6.60 -14.94 -25.05
C GLY A 517 -7.85 -14.61 -24.22
N LEU A 518 -7.70 -14.32 -22.92
CA LEU A 518 -8.83 -13.89 -22.08
C LEU A 518 -9.47 -12.57 -22.56
N HIS A 519 -8.69 -11.67 -23.18
CA HIS A 519 -9.22 -10.43 -23.76
C HIS A 519 -9.94 -10.63 -25.10
N ARG A 520 -9.71 -11.76 -25.79
CA ARG A 520 -10.35 -12.09 -27.07
C ARG A 520 -11.71 -12.76 -26.92
N ALA A 521 -12.08 -13.15 -25.70
CA ALA A 521 -13.42 -13.70 -25.44
C ALA A 521 -14.46 -12.66 -25.90
N PRO A 522 -15.44 -13.04 -26.74
CA PRO A 522 -16.42 -12.09 -27.23
C PRO A 522 -17.14 -11.46 -26.03
N PRO A 523 -17.44 -10.15 -26.09
CA PRO A 523 -18.21 -9.50 -25.04
C PRO A 523 -19.48 -10.32 -24.83
N ALA A 524 -19.85 -10.57 -23.57
CA ALA A 524 -21.13 -11.19 -23.27
C ALA A 524 -22.19 -10.39 -24.04
N SER A 525 -22.81 -11.02 -25.03
CA SER A 525 -23.88 -10.40 -25.81
C SER A 525 -24.89 -9.86 -24.81
N ALA A 526 -25.11 -8.54 -24.86
CA ALA A 526 -25.98 -7.81 -23.95
C ALA A 526 -27.42 -8.34 -24.03
#